data_AF-A0AAE9DHU3-F1
#
_entry.id   AF-A0AAE9DHU3-F1
#
_cell.length_a   1.000
_cell.length_b   1.000
_cell.length_c   1.000
_cell.angle_alpha   90.00
_cell.angle_beta   90.00
_cell.angle_gamma   90.00
#
_symmetry.space_group_name_H-M   'P 1'
#
loop_
_entity.id
_entity.type
_entity.pdbx_description
1 polymer ?
#
loop_
_entity_poly.entity_id
_entity_poly.type
_entity_poly.pdbx_seq_one_letter_code
_entity_poly.pdbx_strand_id
1 'polypeptide(L)'
;MASTVPPVDSPCAPPELHESFTSPIMLFCHSFMSVIIFASFYLSYRALKTLKKQNVFGMSTKILLQSSIINGVVHQATTAFIRFRALYRAIRYFHDPCSIQFSSASCVIEGLLYYHTNLFCSVVCLSLFLDRLASTYIHKFYKSVPKKAAYTFIVIQILIPALILYWVFYDAIYIGYVPLCNYPPKNSNEKFYIVNATRICIFWIIAAASIVHFYQSFKHEKRIIHEKYDTNARYNAFENLLCSRAVCWIICIQAVCLAGTSAIPSIFNIYRGSIPIAWFHGAIAFATGLTYANFFVPIVITFETNRIIRLRRSKIQSLRRQKNDFDYHHDFKTLLESSYKKIHPKTS
;
A
#
# COMPACT_ATOMS: atom_id res chain seq x y z
N MET A 1 8.42 2.29 52.65
CA MET A 1 8.32 1.52 51.40
C MET A 1 8.76 2.42 50.27
N ALA A 2 10.00 2.23 49.81
CA ALA A 2 10.62 3.09 48.81
C ALA A 2 10.04 2.79 47.42
N SER A 3 9.69 3.84 46.69
CA SER A 3 9.25 3.79 45.29
C SER A 3 10.35 3.20 44.41
N THR A 4 10.19 1.95 43.98
CA THR A 4 11.10 1.25 43.04
C THR A 4 10.69 1.54 41.59
N VAL A 5 10.51 2.81 41.24
CA VAL A 5 10.42 3.21 39.84
C VAL A 5 11.85 3.57 39.42
N PRO A 6 12.55 2.73 38.62
CA PRO A 6 13.88 3.09 38.14
C PRO A 6 13.79 4.43 37.38
N PRO A 7 14.83 5.28 37.47
CA PRO A 7 14.83 6.55 36.77
C PRO A 7 14.57 6.33 35.28
N VAL A 8 13.86 7.27 34.66
CA VAL A 8 13.35 7.22 33.27
C VAL A 8 14.47 7.05 32.21
N ASP A 9 15.74 7.15 32.63
CA ASP A 9 16.95 6.99 31.81
C ASP A 9 17.83 5.79 32.24
N SER A 10 17.30 4.90 33.08
CA SER A 10 18.00 3.67 33.47
C SER A 10 18.13 2.71 32.27
N PRO A 11 19.30 2.09 32.05
CA PRO A 11 19.45 0.99 31.08
C PRO A 11 18.61 -0.25 31.46
N CYS A 12 18.28 -0.38 32.75
CA CYS A 12 17.58 -1.53 33.29
C CYS A 12 16.08 -1.45 33.05
N ALA A 13 15.56 -2.44 32.32
CA ALA A 13 14.14 -2.62 32.12
C ALA A 13 13.43 -2.87 33.45
N PRO A 14 12.28 -2.21 33.70
CA PRO A 14 11.39 -2.58 34.80
C PRO A 14 11.03 -4.07 34.71
N PRO A 15 10.79 -4.76 35.85
CA PRO A 15 10.49 -6.19 35.87
C PRO A 15 9.37 -6.59 34.90
N GLU A 16 8.29 -5.81 34.87
CA GLU A 16 7.13 -6.03 34.02
C GLU A 16 7.46 -5.94 32.52
N LEU A 17 8.39 -5.06 32.15
CA LEU A 17 8.83 -4.87 30.78
C LEU A 17 9.78 -5.99 30.35
N HIS A 18 10.67 -6.40 31.25
CA HIS A 18 11.60 -7.49 31.03
C HIS A 18 10.86 -8.81 30.81
N GLU A 19 9.91 -9.14 31.70
CA GLU A 19 9.06 -10.34 31.59
C GLU A 19 8.25 -10.35 30.29
N SER A 20 7.74 -9.19 29.87
CA SER A 20 7.04 -9.06 28.59
C SER A 20 7.94 -9.39 27.39
N PHE A 21 9.18 -8.92 27.38
CA PHE A 21 10.10 -9.15 26.25
C PHE A 21 10.66 -10.55 26.17
N THR A 22 10.79 -11.24 27.30
CA THR A 22 11.22 -12.63 27.37
C THR A 22 10.05 -13.62 27.26
N SER A 23 8.81 -13.12 27.22
CA SER A 23 7.62 -13.96 27.15
C SER A 23 7.53 -14.79 25.86
N PRO A 24 6.95 -16.01 25.93
CA PRO A 24 6.67 -16.83 24.75
C PRO A 24 5.79 -16.11 23.71
N ILE A 25 4.89 -15.24 24.17
CA ILE A 25 4.03 -14.44 23.29
C ILE A 25 4.89 -13.52 22.42
N MET A 26 5.83 -12.78 23.03
CA MET A 26 6.69 -11.86 22.28
C MET A 26 7.59 -12.61 21.27
N LEU A 27 8.15 -13.76 21.67
CA LEU A 27 8.91 -14.63 20.77
C LEU A 27 8.07 -15.12 19.58
N PHE A 28 6.82 -15.52 19.83
CA PHE A 28 5.87 -15.87 18.78
C PHE A 28 5.58 -14.67 17.87
N CYS A 29 5.35 -13.47 18.41
CA CYS A 29 5.16 -12.23 17.64
C CYS A 29 6.32 -12.01 16.66
N HIS A 30 7.55 -12.02 17.18
CA HIS A 30 8.76 -11.80 16.37
C HIS A 30 8.90 -12.85 15.27
N SER A 31 8.64 -14.12 15.59
CA SER A 31 8.72 -15.23 14.65
C SER A 31 7.67 -15.12 13.54
N PHE A 32 6.40 -14.89 13.91
CA PHE A 32 5.29 -14.72 12.98
C PHE A 32 5.50 -13.55 12.03
N MET A 33 5.89 -12.39 12.57
CA MET A 33 6.17 -11.21 11.76
C MET A 33 7.34 -11.43 10.80
N SER A 34 8.37 -12.19 11.22
CA SER A 34 9.48 -12.55 10.33
C SER A 34 9.01 -13.37 9.14
N VAL A 35 8.14 -14.36 9.35
CA VAL A 35 7.54 -15.16 8.27
C VAL A 35 6.79 -14.27 7.26
N ILE A 36 5.99 -13.31 7.75
CA ILE A 36 5.27 -12.36 6.89
C ILE A 36 6.25 -11.51 6.08
N ILE A 37 7.31 -11.00 6.70
CA ILE A 37 8.32 -10.19 6.02
C ILE A 37 9.00 -10.99 4.91
N PHE A 38 9.46 -12.21 5.18
CA PHE A 38 10.09 -13.04 4.16
C PHE A 38 9.14 -13.41 3.02
N ALA A 39 7.90 -13.77 3.33
CA ALA A 39 6.88 -14.02 2.31
C ALA A 39 6.60 -12.75 1.47
N SER A 40 6.60 -11.58 2.09
CA SER A 40 6.39 -10.30 1.40
C SER A 40 7.49 -9.96 0.39
N PHE A 41 8.75 -10.33 0.66
CA PHE A 41 9.84 -10.16 -0.32
C PHE A 41 9.60 -10.99 -1.58
N TYR A 42 9.22 -12.26 -1.42
CA TYR A 42 8.91 -13.14 -2.55
C TYR A 42 7.72 -12.61 -3.37
N LEU A 43 6.64 -12.18 -2.70
CA LEU A 43 5.47 -11.61 -3.34
C LEU A 43 5.80 -10.30 -4.06
N SER A 44 6.62 -9.44 -3.45
CA SER A 44 7.09 -8.18 -4.06
C SER A 44 7.89 -8.42 -5.33
N TYR A 45 8.79 -9.40 -5.32
CA TYR A 45 9.52 -9.81 -6.52
C TYR A 45 8.57 -10.27 -7.64
N ARG A 46 7.60 -11.12 -7.31
CA ARG A 46 6.59 -11.60 -8.29
C ARG A 46 5.74 -10.45 -8.84
N ALA A 47 5.30 -9.54 -7.99
CA ALA A 47 4.51 -8.38 -8.39
C ALA A 47 5.30 -7.45 -9.32
N LEU A 48 6.56 -7.16 -8.99
CA LEU A 48 7.45 -6.37 -9.86
C LEU A 48 7.68 -7.04 -11.22
N LYS A 49 7.93 -8.35 -11.24
CA LYS A 49 8.07 -9.12 -12.48
C LYS A 49 6.80 -9.07 -13.33
N THR A 50 5.65 -9.20 -12.68
CA THR A 50 4.33 -9.14 -13.32
C THR A 50 4.07 -7.75 -13.91
N LEU A 51 4.28 -6.69 -13.13
CA LEU A 51 4.15 -5.30 -13.59
C LEU A 51 5.11 -5.00 -14.74
N LYS A 52 6.37 -5.45 -14.70
CA LYS A 52 7.35 -5.21 -15.76
C LYS A 52 6.92 -5.88 -17.07
N LYS A 53 6.53 -7.15 -17.02
CA LYS A 53 6.15 -7.94 -18.21
C LYS A 53 4.80 -7.54 -18.82
N GLN A 54 3.85 -7.11 -18.01
CA GLN A 54 2.49 -6.85 -18.47
C GLN A 54 2.25 -5.35 -18.65
N ASN A 55 1.65 -4.96 -19.77
CA ASN A 55 1.24 -3.58 -20.05
C ASN A 55 -0.24 -3.39 -19.73
N VAL A 56 -0.59 -3.67 -18.47
CA VAL A 56 -1.96 -3.54 -17.97
C VAL A 56 -2.25 -2.12 -17.52
N PHE A 57 -1.38 -1.55 -16.69
CA PHE A 57 -1.55 -0.21 -16.18
C PHE A 57 -0.90 0.82 -17.12
N GLY A 58 -1.45 2.04 -17.12
CA GLY A 58 -0.80 3.19 -17.76
C GLY A 58 0.61 3.38 -17.21
N MET A 59 1.51 3.92 -18.03
CA MET A 59 2.94 4.02 -17.69
C MET A 59 3.18 4.76 -16.37
N SER A 60 2.42 5.83 -16.11
CA SER A 60 2.52 6.57 -14.85
C SER A 60 2.16 5.71 -13.64
N THR A 61 0.96 5.13 -13.62
CA THR A 61 0.51 4.22 -12.56
C THR A 61 1.45 3.05 -12.36
N LYS A 62 1.97 2.46 -13.45
CA LYS A 62 2.95 1.36 -13.38
C LYS A 62 4.21 1.77 -12.61
N ILE A 63 4.74 2.97 -12.88
CA ILE A 63 5.89 3.52 -12.16
C ILE A 63 5.56 3.78 -10.67
N LEU A 64 4.38 4.33 -10.36
CA LEU A 64 3.95 4.58 -8.97
C LEU A 64 3.71 3.28 -8.19
N LEU A 65 3.16 2.25 -8.84
CA LEU A 65 3.02 0.92 -8.22
C LEU A 65 4.40 0.27 -7.99
N GLN A 66 5.37 0.50 -8.87
CA GLN A 66 6.74 0.06 -8.65
C GLN A 66 7.40 0.79 -7.48
N SER A 67 7.22 2.11 -7.36
CA SER A 67 7.75 2.86 -6.21
C SER A 67 7.10 2.39 -4.90
N SER A 68 5.80 2.08 -4.91
CA SER A 68 5.09 1.47 -3.78
C SER A 68 5.73 0.14 -3.35
N ILE A 69 6.00 -0.77 -4.28
CA ILE A 69 6.61 -2.07 -3.95
C ILE A 69 8.05 -1.89 -3.47
N ILE A 70 8.84 -1.01 -4.09
CA ILE A 70 10.23 -0.75 -3.68
C ILE A 70 10.27 -0.19 -2.26
N ASN A 71 9.43 0.81 -1.94
CA ASN A 71 9.30 1.33 -0.59
C ASN A 71 8.86 0.23 0.40
N GLY A 72 7.92 -0.63 -0.03
CA GLY A 72 7.51 -1.79 0.75
C GLY A 72 8.68 -2.70 1.11
N VAL A 73 9.54 -3.04 0.14
CA VAL A 73 10.76 -3.85 0.37
C VAL A 73 11.70 -3.17 1.36
N VAL A 74 11.95 -1.86 1.21
CA VAL A 74 12.80 -1.11 2.14
C VAL A 74 12.20 -1.12 3.55
N HIS A 75 10.89 -0.87 3.70
CA HIS A 75 10.22 -0.90 4.99
C HIS A 75 10.30 -2.27 5.66
N GLN A 76 10.10 -3.34 4.89
CA GLN A 76 10.19 -4.71 5.38
C GLN A 76 11.62 -5.05 5.81
N ALA A 77 12.64 -4.61 5.06
CA ALA A 77 14.04 -4.81 5.44
C ALA A 77 14.38 -4.07 6.76
N THR A 78 13.97 -2.80 6.89
CA THR A 78 14.15 -2.04 8.14
C THR A 78 13.44 -2.72 9.30
N THR A 79 12.19 -3.17 9.11
CA THR A 79 11.42 -3.85 10.15
C THR A 79 12.05 -5.19 10.54
N ALA A 80 12.52 -5.97 9.57
CA ALA A 80 13.21 -7.23 9.83
C ALA A 80 14.48 -7.01 10.65
N PHE A 81 15.26 -5.98 10.31
CA PHE A 81 16.47 -5.64 11.05
C PHE A 81 16.18 -5.26 12.51
N ILE A 82 15.20 -4.38 12.74
CA ILE A 82 14.77 -4.01 14.11
C ILE A 82 14.30 -5.24 14.88
N ARG A 83 13.51 -6.11 14.26
CA ARG A 83 12.95 -7.31 14.89
C ARG A 83 14.01 -8.36 15.19
N PHE A 84 14.98 -8.56 14.30
CA PHE A 84 16.08 -9.49 14.49
C PHE A 84 17.00 -9.03 15.63
N ARG A 85 17.31 -7.72 15.69
CA ARG A 85 18.06 -7.14 16.83
C ARG A 85 17.31 -7.34 18.16
N ALA A 86 16.00 -7.12 18.18
CA ALA A 86 15.17 -7.33 19.37
C ALA A 86 15.15 -8.81 19.80
N LEU A 87 14.96 -9.73 18.86
CA LEU A 87 14.98 -11.17 19.13
C LEU A 87 16.35 -11.63 19.65
N TYR A 88 17.44 -11.18 19.02
CA TYR A 88 18.80 -11.48 19.47
C TYR A 88 19.01 -11.04 20.92
N ARG A 89 18.58 -9.83 21.29
CA ARG A 89 18.70 -9.34 22.66
C ARG A 89 17.81 -10.09 23.64
N ALA A 90 16.58 -10.42 23.27
CA ALA A 90 15.67 -11.22 24.10
C ALA A 90 16.25 -12.60 24.44
N ILE A 91 16.99 -13.22 23.51
CA ILE A 91 17.64 -14.53 23.72
C ILE A 91 18.96 -14.36 24.48
N ARG A 92 19.84 -13.46 24.04
CA ARG A 92 21.21 -13.33 24.58
C ARG A 92 21.24 -12.74 26.00
N TYR A 93 20.32 -11.81 26.28
CA TYR A 93 20.22 -11.09 27.55
C TYR A 93 18.95 -11.47 28.31
N PHE A 94 18.49 -12.71 28.14
CA PHE A 94 17.27 -13.23 28.77
C PHE A 94 17.26 -13.04 30.29
N HIS A 95 18.41 -13.13 30.96
CA HIS A 95 18.55 -12.95 32.41
C HIS A 95 19.09 -11.56 32.81
N ASP A 96 19.40 -10.69 31.85
CA ASP A 96 20.02 -9.38 32.09
C ASP A 96 19.06 -8.24 31.70
N PRO A 97 18.33 -7.66 32.67
CA PRO A 97 17.38 -6.59 32.40
C PRO A 97 18.04 -5.27 31.96
N CYS A 98 19.34 -5.08 32.20
CA CYS A 98 20.07 -3.84 31.86
C CYS A 98 20.61 -3.81 30.44
N SER A 99 20.70 -4.98 29.79
CA SER A 99 21.17 -5.09 28.40
C SER A 99 20.05 -5.34 27.39
N ILE A 100 18.80 -5.54 27.85
CA ILE A 100 17.68 -5.89 26.96
C ILE A 100 17.17 -4.70 26.13
N GLN A 101 17.25 -3.47 26.66
CA GLN A 101 16.78 -2.25 25.98
C GLN A 101 17.82 -1.63 25.05
N PHE A 102 17.37 -0.90 24.03
CA PHE A 102 18.24 -0.21 23.09
C PHE A 102 18.53 1.21 23.55
N SER A 103 19.77 1.65 23.43
CA SER A 103 20.07 3.09 23.56
C SER A 103 19.38 3.83 22.40
N SER A 104 18.68 4.93 22.71
CA SER A 104 17.96 5.73 21.71
C SER A 104 18.89 6.23 20.59
N ALA A 105 20.12 6.64 20.93
CA ALA A 105 21.14 7.06 19.96
C ALA A 105 21.52 5.95 18.96
N SER A 106 21.46 4.67 19.37
CA SER A 106 21.77 3.52 18.51
C SER A 106 20.62 3.09 17.58
N CYS A 107 19.48 3.79 17.64
CA CYS A 107 18.26 3.51 16.89
C CYS A 107 17.89 4.63 15.89
N VAL A 108 18.69 5.70 15.80
CA VAL A 108 18.35 6.91 15.01
C VAL A 108 18.07 6.56 13.55
N ILE A 109 18.95 5.77 12.92
CA ILE A 109 18.86 5.44 11.49
C ILE A 109 17.67 4.54 11.22
N GLU A 110 17.47 3.50 12.04
CA GLU A 110 16.36 2.57 11.91
C GLU A 110 15.02 3.27 12.11
N GLY A 111 14.93 4.15 13.12
CA GLY A 111 13.74 4.95 13.39
C GLY A 111 13.41 5.89 12.22
N LEU A 112 14.39 6.65 11.73
CA LEU A 112 14.21 7.55 10.59
C LEU A 112 13.74 6.80 9.34
N LEU A 113 14.39 5.68 8.99
CA LEU A 113 13.99 4.86 7.84
C LEU A 113 12.59 4.27 8.03
N TYR A 114 12.27 3.78 9.22
CA TYR A 114 10.97 3.20 9.54
C TYR A 114 9.85 4.23 9.36
N TYR A 115 10.00 5.43 9.91
CA TYR A 115 8.98 6.48 9.77
C TYR A 115 8.93 7.09 8.38
N HIS A 116 10.07 7.23 7.71
CA HIS A 116 10.12 7.79 6.35
C HIS A 116 9.36 6.89 5.39
N THR A 117 9.67 5.59 5.39
CA THR A 117 8.97 4.62 4.55
C THR A 117 7.48 4.50 4.90
N ASN A 118 7.10 4.81 6.14
CA ASN A 118 5.71 4.84 6.58
C ASN A 118 4.92 6.04 6.06
N LEU A 119 5.50 7.24 6.13
CA LEU A 119 4.93 8.43 5.52
C LEU A 119 4.92 8.35 3.99
N PHE A 120 5.98 7.80 3.40
CA PHE A 120 6.08 7.55 1.96
C PHE A 120 4.91 6.73 1.45
N CYS A 121 4.51 5.68 2.18
CA CYS A 121 3.38 4.84 1.82
C CYS A 121 2.06 5.64 1.72
N SER A 122 1.81 6.54 2.66
CA SER A 122 0.62 7.41 2.62
C SER A 122 0.66 8.37 1.42
N VAL A 123 1.82 8.96 1.13
CA VAL A 123 1.98 9.88 -0.02
C VAL A 123 1.89 9.14 -1.36
N VAL A 124 2.33 7.88 -1.43
CA VAL A 124 2.13 7.01 -2.60
C VAL A 124 0.65 6.83 -2.90
N CYS A 125 -0.18 6.55 -1.89
CA CYS A 125 -1.62 6.41 -2.12
C CYS A 125 -2.27 7.71 -2.57
N LEU A 126 -1.87 8.85 -2.00
CA LEU A 126 -2.31 10.16 -2.50
C LEU A 126 -1.90 10.34 -3.97
N SER A 127 -0.65 10.00 -4.31
CA SER A 127 -0.15 10.09 -5.68
C SER A 127 -0.92 9.18 -6.64
N LEU A 128 -1.22 7.95 -6.24
CA LEU A 128 -2.02 7.01 -7.04
C LEU A 128 -3.45 7.54 -7.24
N PHE A 129 -4.07 8.09 -6.20
CA PHE A 129 -5.39 8.70 -6.30
C PHE A 129 -5.40 9.89 -7.27
N LEU A 130 -4.45 10.82 -7.13
CA LEU A 130 -4.30 11.98 -8.02
C LEU A 130 -3.99 11.56 -9.46
N ASP A 131 -3.14 10.54 -9.65
CA ASP A 131 -2.86 9.95 -10.97
C ASP A 131 -4.12 9.39 -11.63
N ARG A 132 -5.03 8.76 -10.86
CA ARG A 132 -6.32 8.29 -11.38
C ARG A 132 -7.26 9.44 -11.70
N LEU A 133 -7.36 10.46 -10.85
CA LEU A 133 -8.15 11.66 -11.14
C LEU A 133 -7.67 12.35 -12.42
N ALA A 134 -6.36 12.58 -12.55
CA ALA A 134 -5.78 13.23 -13.72
C ALA A 134 -6.02 12.42 -15.01
N SER A 135 -5.92 11.08 -14.94
CA SER A 135 -6.20 10.18 -16.06
C SER A 135 -7.66 10.19 -16.52
N THR A 136 -8.59 10.52 -15.61
CA THR A 136 -10.04 10.63 -15.89
C THR A 136 -10.40 12.01 -16.42
N TYR A 137 -10.01 13.09 -15.74
CA TYR A 137 -10.50 14.45 -16.03
C TYR A 137 -9.62 15.24 -17.02
N ILE A 138 -8.30 15.01 -17.04
CA ILE A 138 -7.34 15.79 -17.86
C ILE A 138 -6.64 14.87 -18.88
N HIS A 139 -7.42 13.95 -19.45
CA HIS A 139 -6.93 12.82 -20.24
C HIS A 139 -5.95 13.19 -21.37
N LYS A 140 -6.27 14.22 -22.17
CA LYS A 140 -5.48 14.61 -23.35
C LYS A 140 -4.07 15.06 -22.98
N PHE A 141 -3.95 15.91 -21.97
CA PHE A 141 -2.65 16.39 -21.49
C PHE A 141 -1.91 15.30 -20.73
N TYR A 142 -2.59 14.54 -19.88
CA TYR A 142 -1.94 13.54 -19.05
C TYR A 142 -1.32 12.39 -19.86
N LYS A 143 -1.96 12.02 -20.99
CA LYS A 143 -1.42 11.02 -21.92
C LYS A 143 -0.21 11.48 -22.72
N SER A 144 0.02 12.79 -22.89
CA SER A 144 1.18 13.27 -23.65
C SER A 144 2.48 13.23 -22.82
N VAL A 145 2.38 13.26 -21.48
CA VAL A 145 3.55 13.34 -20.58
C VAL A 145 3.53 12.34 -19.41
N PRO A 146 3.22 11.04 -19.62
CA PRO A 146 2.97 10.10 -18.52
C PRO A 146 4.21 9.82 -17.66
N LYS A 147 5.42 9.83 -18.24
CA LYS A 147 6.66 9.64 -17.47
C LYS A 147 6.99 10.85 -16.59
N LYS A 148 6.85 12.06 -17.13
CA LYS A 148 7.12 13.30 -16.38
C LYS A 148 6.20 13.40 -15.18
N ALA A 149 4.89 13.15 -15.36
CA ALA A 149 3.93 13.12 -14.26
C ALA A 149 4.33 12.13 -13.16
N ALA A 150 4.72 10.91 -13.53
CA ALA A 150 5.15 9.90 -12.57
C ALA A 150 6.41 10.30 -11.78
N TYR A 151 7.41 10.87 -12.46
CA TYR A 151 8.62 11.36 -11.78
C TYR A 151 8.32 12.52 -10.84
N THR A 152 7.43 13.44 -11.22
CA THR A 152 6.95 14.50 -10.31
C THR A 152 6.32 13.91 -9.05
N PHE A 153 5.44 12.92 -9.19
CA PHE A 153 4.87 12.23 -8.03
C PHE A 153 5.91 11.50 -7.19
N ILE A 154 6.93 10.87 -7.79
CA ILE A 154 8.02 10.24 -7.04
C ILE A 154 8.81 11.27 -6.22
N VAL A 155 9.12 12.43 -6.81
CA VAL A 155 9.81 13.52 -6.09
C VAL A 155 8.96 13.97 -4.90
N ILE A 156 7.66 14.15 -5.09
CA ILE A 156 6.72 14.49 -4.01
C ILE A 156 6.68 13.39 -2.93
N GLN A 157 6.70 12.11 -3.32
CA GLN A 157 6.74 10.97 -2.40
C GLN A 157 7.99 10.93 -1.53
N ILE A 158 9.12 11.49 -1.99
CA ILE A 158 10.36 11.55 -1.21
C ILE A 158 10.38 12.83 -0.36
N LEU A 159 10.09 13.98 -0.96
CA LEU A 159 10.25 15.28 -0.31
C LEU A 159 9.25 15.50 0.82
N ILE A 160 7.96 15.16 0.64
CA ILE A 160 6.95 15.41 1.67
C ILE A 160 7.27 14.63 2.97
N PRO A 161 7.53 13.30 2.93
CA PRO A 161 7.94 12.58 4.13
C PRO A 161 9.22 13.13 4.76
N ALA A 162 10.22 13.46 3.96
CA ALA A 162 11.48 14.01 4.47
C ALA A 162 11.27 15.35 5.21
N LEU A 163 10.48 16.27 4.65
CA LEU A 163 10.18 17.55 5.27
C LEU A 163 9.36 17.40 6.57
N ILE A 164 8.37 16.51 6.57
CA ILE A 164 7.57 16.22 7.77
C ILE A 164 8.48 15.66 8.87
N LEU A 165 9.34 14.69 8.56
CA LEU A 165 10.23 14.10 9.55
C LEU A 165 11.29 15.07 10.05
N TYR A 166 11.83 15.90 9.16
CA TYR A 166 12.72 16.99 9.56
C TYR A 166 12.04 17.87 10.60
N TRP A 167 10.79 18.28 10.37
CA TRP A 167 10.04 19.09 11.33
C TRP A 167 9.74 18.35 12.65
N VAL A 168 9.36 17.06 12.59
CA VAL A 168 9.04 16.27 13.80
C VAL A 168 10.27 16.02 14.67
N PHE A 169 11.43 15.79 14.05
CA PHE A 169 12.64 15.36 14.76
C PHE A 169 13.76 16.41 14.80
N TYR A 170 13.53 17.65 14.35
CA TYR A 170 14.54 18.72 14.36
C TYR A 170 15.14 18.97 15.75
N ASP A 171 14.30 18.92 16.79
CA ASP A 171 14.68 19.12 18.18
C ASP A 171 14.76 17.81 18.97
N ALA A 172 14.75 16.65 18.31
CA ALA A 172 14.73 15.35 18.98
C ALA A 172 15.99 15.12 19.82
N ILE A 173 15.79 14.74 21.09
CA ILE A 173 16.89 14.37 21.99
C ILE A 173 16.93 12.84 22.09
N TYR A 174 18.05 12.25 21.62
CA TYR A 174 18.26 10.81 21.57
C TYR A 174 18.99 10.28 22.82
N ILE A 175 18.53 10.67 24.00
CA ILE A 175 19.06 10.19 25.29
C ILE A 175 18.14 9.14 25.92
N GLY A 176 18.71 8.26 26.73
CA GLY A 176 18.01 7.18 27.41
C GLY A 176 17.82 5.92 26.56
N TYR A 177 16.88 5.08 26.99
CA TYR A 177 16.68 3.74 26.45
C TYR A 177 15.26 3.54 25.94
N VAL A 178 15.15 2.78 24.85
CA VAL A 178 13.88 2.44 24.19
C VAL A 178 13.75 0.92 24.04
N PRO A 179 12.52 0.39 24.14
CA PRO A 179 12.29 -1.05 24.04
C PRO A 179 12.55 -1.61 22.63
N LEU A 180 12.19 -0.85 21.59
CA LEU A 180 12.47 -1.18 20.20
C LEU A 180 12.84 0.09 19.44
N CYS A 181 13.66 -0.03 18.40
CA CYS A 181 14.10 1.10 17.57
C CYS A 181 13.01 1.74 16.68
N ASN A 182 11.76 1.26 16.75
CA ASN A 182 10.61 1.88 16.09
C ASN A 182 9.78 2.77 17.04
N TYR A 183 10.28 3.05 18.24
CA TYR A 183 9.69 4.01 19.18
C TYR A 183 10.18 5.43 18.88
N PRO A 184 9.29 6.45 18.97
CA PRO A 184 9.68 7.82 18.73
C PRO A 184 10.52 8.35 19.92
N PRO A 185 11.41 9.34 19.68
CA PRO A 185 12.14 10.03 20.74
C PRO A 185 11.17 10.72 21.72
N LYS A 186 11.48 10.70 23.02
CA LYS A 186 10.57 11.14 24.10
C LYS A 186 10.00 12.54 23.87
N ASN A 187 10.83 13.49 23.46
CA ASN A 187 10.45 14.89 23.28
C ASN A 187 9.75 15.18 21.93
N SER A 188 9.80 14.27 20.97
CA SER A 188 9.10 14.38 19.69
C SER A 188 7.78 13.61 19.67
N ASN A 189 7.42 12.93 20.76
CA ASN A 189 6.22 12.08 20.84
C ASN A 189 4.94 12.83 20.48
N GLU A 190 4.73 14.04 21.03
CA GLU A 190 3.51 14.81 20.78
C GLU A 190 3.38 15.20 19.30
N LYS A 191 4.43 15.81 18.73
CA LYS A 191 4.49 16.15 17.30
C LYS A 191 4.25 14.92 16.42
N PHE A 192 4.88 13.79 16.78
CA PHE A 192 4.72 12.52 16.08
C PHE A 192 3.27 12.01 16.12
N TYR A 193 2.62 12.03 17.29
CA TYR A 193 1.22 11.60 17.42
C TYR A 193 0.26 12.50 16.64
N ILE A 194 0.47 13.82 16.66
CA ILE A 194 -0.31 14.77 15.86
C ILE A 194 -0.18 14.44 14.37
N VAL A 195 1.05 14.34 13.86
CA VAL A 195 1.30 14.00 12.45
C VAL A 195 0.66 12.67 12.08
N ASN A 196 0.80 11.66 12.94
CA ASN A 196 0.24 10.33 12.67
C ASN A 196 -1.31 10.36 12.67
N ALA A 197 -1.94 11.08 13.60
CA ALA A 197 -3.39 11.25 13.66
C ALA A 197 -3.91 11.99 12.43
N THR A 198 -3.34 13.15 12.10
CA THR A 198 -3.68 13.92 10.89
C THR A 198 -3.54 13.08 9.63
N ARG A 199 -2.45 12.32 9.52
CA ARG A 199 -2.20 11.41 8.41
C ARG A 199 -3.31 10.37 8.25
N ILE A 200 -3.74 9.72 9.34
CA ILE A 200 -4.81 8.72 9.30
C ILE A 200 -6.12 9.34 8.83
N CYS A 201 -6.46 10.53 9.35
CA CYS A 201 -7.67 11.26 8.94
C CYS A 201 -7.64 11.57 7.43
N ILE A 202 -6.54 12.16 6.94
CA ILE A 202 -6.36 12.44 5.51
C ILE A 202 -6.46 11.15 4.69
N PHE A 203 -5.88 10.06 5.20
CA PHE A 203 -5.84 8.80 4.48
C PHE A 203 -7.22 8.14 4.35
N TRP A 204 -8.07 8.25 5.37
CA TRP A 204 -9.48 7.84 5.29
C TRP A 204 -10.28 8.70 4.30
N ILE A 205 -10.04 10.01 4.27
CA ILE A 205 -10.65 10.90 3.27
C ILE A 205 -10.26 10.47 1.86
N ILE A 206 -8.98 10.16 1.62
CA ILE A 206 -8.51 9.67 0.31
C ILE A 206 -9.16 8.31 -0.02
N ALA A 207 -9.29 7.41 0.95
CA ALA A 207 -9.94 6.11 0.73
C ALA A 207 -11.42 6.28 0.33
N ALA A 208 -12.17 7.12 1.04
CA ALA A 208 -13.55 7.44 0.72
C ALA A 208 -13.68 8.12 -0.66
N ALA A 209 -12.82 9.10 -0.95
CA ALA A 209 -12.80 9.78 -2.23
C ALA A 209 -12.45 8.83 -3.39
N SER A 210 -11.54 7.86 -3.17
CA SER A 210 -11.20 6.83 -4.14
C SER A 210 -12.38 5.91 -4.45
N ILE A 211 -13.17 5.55 -3.44
CA ILE A 211 -14.39 4.76 -3.62
C ILE A 211 -15.41 5.55 -4.46
N VAL A 212 -15.64 6.82 -4.12
CA VAL A 212 -16.55 7.70 -4.88
C VAL A 212 -16.08 7.84 -6.33
N HIS A 213 -14.78 8.09 -6.56
CA HIS A 213 -14.22 8.19 -7.90
C HIS A 213 -14.36 6.88 -8.69
N PHE A 214 -14.22 5.72 -8.03
CA PHE A 214 -14.49 4.42 -8.66
C PHE A 214 -15.96 4.30 -9.11
N TYR A 215 -16.93 4.65 -8.26
CA TYR A 215 -18.35 4.65 -8.63
C TYR A 215 -18.66 5.61 -9.78
N GLN A 216 -18.07 6.81 -9.77
CA GLN A 216 -18.22 7.79 -10.86
C GLN A 216 -17.63 7.25 -12.16
N SER A 217 -16.43 6.64 -12.11
CA SER A 217 -15.78 6.02 -13.27
C SER A 217 -16.64 4.89 -13.85
N PHE A 218 -17.30 4.10 -13.00
CA PHE A 218 -18.21 3.04 -13.40
C PHE A 218 -19.46 3.57 -14.11
N LYS A 219 -20.07 4.64 -13.55
CA LYS A 219 -21.23 5.29 -14.18
C LYS A 219 -20.87 5.92 -15.53
N HIS A 220 -19.69 6.54 -15.61
CA HIS A 220 -19.19 7.17 -16.83
C HIS A 220 -18.91 6.14 -17.94
N GLU A 221 -18.33 4.99 -17.61
CA GLU A 221 -18.10 3.90 -18.57
C GLU A 221 -19.43 3.35 -19.13
N LYS A 222 -20.42 3.08 -18.27
CA LYS A 222 -21.76 2.65 -18.71
C LYS A 222 -22.39 3.66 -19.66
N ARG A 223 -22.30 4.96 -19.34
CA ARG A 223 -22.83 6.02 -20.20
C ARG A 223 -22.17 6.04 -21.58
N ILE A 224 -20.83 5.96 -21.63
CA ILE A 224 -20.08 5.96 -22.90
C ILE A 224 -20.43 4.75 -23.78
N ILE A 225 -20.65 3.58 -23.18
CA ILE A 225 -21.08 2.39 -23.92
C ILE A 225 -22.41 2.63 -24.62
N HIS A 226 -23.35 3.33 -24.00
CA HIS A 226 -24.67 3.60 -24.58
C HIS A 226 -24.69 4.80 -25.54
N GLU A 227 -23.90 5.85 -25.29
CA GLU A 227 -24.00 7.11 -26.03
C GLU A 227 -23.01 7.27 -27.19
N LYS A 228 -21.80 6.70 -27.10
CA LYS A 228 -20.73 6.93 -28.09
C LYS A 228 -20.37 5.65 -28.83
N TYR A 229 -20.42 5.65 -30.16
CA TYR A 229 -20.00 4.52 -31.00
C TYR A 229 -18.47 4.41 -31.20
N ASP A 230 -17.69 5.42 -30.78
CA ASP A 230 -16.23 5.39 -30.91
C ASP A 230 -15.59 4.29 -30.04
N THR A 231 -14.97 3.33 -30.71
CA THR A 231 -14.30 2.17 -30.12
C THR A 231 -13.10 2.57 -29.26
N ASN A 232 -12.35 3.62 -29.65
CA ASN A 232 -11.20 4.11 -28.90
C ASN A 232 -11.63 4.76 -27.59
N ALA A 233 -12.70 5.55 -27.62
CA ALA A 233 -13.27 6.16 -26.41
C ALA A 233 -13.78 5.10 -25.42
N ARG A 234 -14.49 4.07 -25.92
CA ARG A 234 -14.98 2.94 -25.11
C ARG A 234 -13.83 2.14 -24.48
N TYR A 235 -12.80 1.81 -25.26
CA TYR A 235 -11.65 1.06 -24.76
C TYR A 235 -10.90 1.83 -23.67
N ASN A 236 -10.65 3.13 -23.89
CA ASN A 236 -9.97 3.98 -22.90
C ASN A 236 -10.78 4.12 -21.59
N ALA A 237 -12.10 4.27 -21.68
CA ALA A 237 -12.97 4.33 -20.50
C ALA A 237 -12.93 3.01 -19.70
N PHE A 238 -12.95 1.88 -20.40
CA PHE A 238 -12.82 0.55 -19.80
C PHE A 238 -11.47 0.34 -19.12
N GLU A 239 -10.36 0.76 -19.75
CA GLU A 239 -9.03 0.67 -19.14
C GLU A 239 -8.90 1.55 -17.90
N ASN A 240 -9.42 2.78 -17.96
CA ASN A 240 -9.45 3.69 -16.81
C ASN A 240 -10.26 3.09 -15.65
N LEU A 241 -11.43 2.51 -15.92
CA LEU A 241 -12.26 1.85 -14.90
C LEU A 241 -11.51 0.71 -14.20
N LEU A 242 -10.87 -0.18 -14.96
CA LEU A 242 -10.12 -1.31 -14.43
C LEU A 242 -8.92 -0.87 -13.59
N CYS A 243 -8.18 0.14 -14.07
CA CYS A 243 -7.05 0.70 -13.32
C CYS A 243 -7.50 1.41 -12.04
N SER A 244 -8.57 2.20 -12.11
CA SER A 244 -9.15 2.89 -10.94
C SER A 244 -9.65 1.91 -9.89
N ARG A 245 -10.24 0.77 -10.30
CA ARG A 245 -10.64 -0.30 -9.38
C ARG A 245 -9.44 -0.88 -8.62
N ALA A 246 -8.38 -1.22 -9.34
CA ALA A 246 -7.19 -1.81 -8.74
C ALA A 246 -6.52 -0.84 -7.76
N VAL A 247 -6.39 0.44 -8.14
CA VAL A 247 -5.87 1.49 -7.26
C VAL A 247 -6.76 1.69 -6.03
N CYS A 248 -8.09 1.67 -6.19
CA CYS A 248 -9.03 1.77 -5.08
C CYS A 248 -8.83 0.65 -4.06
N TRP A 249 -8.72 -0.61 -4.51
CA TRP A 249 -8.45 -1.74 -3.61
C TRP A 249 -7.14 -1.59 -2.84
N ILE A 250 -6.07 -1.13 -3.52
CA ILE A 250 -4.78 -0.88 -2.88
C ILE A 250 -4.94 0.18 -1.77
N ILE A 251 -5.58 1.31 -2.08
CA ILE A 251 -5.79 2.39 -1.10
C ILE A 251 -6.62 1.91 0.09
N CYS A 252 -7.73 1.20 -0.15
CA CYS A 252 -8.59 0.70 0.93
C CYS A 252 -7.87 -0.30 1.84
N ILE A 253 -7.14 -1.26 1.26
CA ILE A 253 -6.38 -2.25 2.05
C ILE A 253 -5.31 -1.57 2.88
N GLN A 254 -4.57 -0.62 2.28
CA GLN A 254 -3.59 0.15 3.04
C GLN A 254 -4.26 0.96 4.16
N ALA A 255 -5.42 1.58 3.93
CA ALA A 255 -6.15 2.34 4.94
C ALA A 255 -6.56 1.47 6.12
N VAL A 256 -7.12 0.29 5.86
CA VAL A 256 -7.51 -0.67 6.92
C VAL A 256 -6.28 -1.14 7.72
N CYS A 257 -5.21 -1.55 7.03
CA CYS A 257 -4.00 -2.01 7.70
C CYS A 257 -3.34 -0.90 8.53
N LEU A 258 -3.21 0.31 7.99
CA LEU A 258 -2.60 1.44 8.69
C LEU A 258 -3.46 1.94 9.85
N ALA A 259 -4.80 1.94 9.72
CA ALA A 259 -5.71 2.23 10.81
C ALA A 259 -5.51 1.27 11.99
N GLY A 260 -5.33 -0.03 11.72
CA GLY A 260 -5.02 -1.02 12.75
C GLY A 260 -3.75 -0.68 13.55
N THR A 261 -2.68 -0.23 12.88
CA THR A 261 -1.41 0.21 13.53
C THR A 261 -1.61 1.26 14.60
N SER A 262 -2.59 2.15 14.42
CA SER A 262 -2.75 3.34 15.24
C SER A 262 -3.93 3.24 16.20
N ALA A 263 -4.98 2.49 15.83
CA ALA A 263 -6.13 2.23 16.67
C ALA A 263 -5.76 1.27 17.82
N ILE A 264 -4.96 0.22 17.56
CA ILE A 264 -4.59 -0.76 18.59
C ILE A 264 -3.83 -0.10 19.75
N PRO A 265 -2.73 0.65 19.54
CA PRO A 265 -2.03 1.31 20.64
C PRO A 265 -2.91 2.35 21.37
N SER A 266 -3.76 3.07 20.64
CA SER A 266 -4.65 4.09 21.22
C SER A 266 -5.70 3.45 22.15
N ILE A 267 -6.37 2.39 21.70
CA ILE A 267 -7.36 1.64 22.50
C ILE A 267 -6.67 1.01 23.72
N PHE A 268 -5.52 0.38 23.52
CA PHE A 268 -4.76 -0.25 24.60
C PHE A 268 -4.26 0.75 25.63
N ASN A 269 -3.97 2.00 25.22
CA ASN A 269 -3.60 3.06 26.15
C ASN A 269 -4.80 3.58 26.96
N ILE A 270 -6.01 3.61 26.38
CA ILE A 270 -7.25 3.96 27.11
C ILE A 270 -7.56 2.90 28.18
N TYR A 271 -7.38 1.62 27.86
CA TYR A 271 -7.66 0.49 28.77
C TYR A 271 -6.42 -0.02 29.52
N ARG A 272 -5.38 0.81 29.66
CA ARG A 272 -4.07 0.42 30.22
C ARG A 272 -4.16 -0.19 31.62
N GLY A 273 -5.13 0.22 32.44
CA GLY A 273 -5.34 -0.32 33.79
C GLY A 273 -5.95 -1.72 33.84
N SER A 274 -6.48 -2.25 32.72
CA SER A 274 -7.21 -3.52 32.68
C SER A 274 -6.52 -4.60 31.84
N ILE A 275 -5.42 -4.27 31.15
CA ILE A 275 -4.73 -5.17 30.23
C ILE A 275 -3.38 -5.59 30.84
N PRO A 276 -3.07 -6.90 30.91
CA PRO A 276 -1.76 -7.34 31.38
C PRO A 276 -0.64 -6.76 30.51
N ILE A 277 0.47 -6.37 31.14
CA ILE A 277 1.58 -5.64 30.48
C ILE A 277 2.21 -6.45 29.33
N ALA A 278 2.27 -7.77 29.46
CA ALA A 278 2.69 -8.68 28.40
C ALA A 278 1.82 -8.54 27.14
N TRP A 279 0.50 -8.46 27.30
CA TRP A 279 -0.45 -8.26 26.21
C TRP A 279 -0.38 -6.85 25.64
N PHE A 280 -0.12 -5.83 26.46
CA PHE A 280 0.04 -4.45 26.00
C PHE A 280 1.23 -4.31 25.03
N HIS A 281 2.42 -4.72 25.45
CA HIS A 281 3.61 -4.65 24.60
C HIS A 281 3.56 -5.66 23.46
N GLY A 282 2.98 -6.85 23.68
CA GLY A 282 2.75 -7.85 22.63
C GLY A 282 1.81 -7.37 21.51
N ALA A 283 0.70 -6.71 21.86
CA ALA A 283 -0.24 -6.15 20.89
C ALA A 283 0.37 -4.98 20.11
N ILE A 284 1.14 -4.10 20.76
CA ILE A 284 1.89 -3.04 20.08
C ILE A 284 2.94 -3.65 19.14
N ALA A 285 3.60 -4.73 19.58
CA ALA A 285 4.53 -5.48 18.74
C ALA A 285 3.84 -6.14 17.54
N PHE A 286 2.59 -6.60 17.66
CA PHE A 286 1.79 -7.13 16.54
C PHE A 286 1.21 -6.04 15.63
N ALA A 287 0.98 -4.84 16.14
CA ALA A 287 0.35 -3.72 15.46
C ALA A 287 1.28 -3.00 14.47
N THR A 288 2.03 -3.74 13.65
CA THR A 288 2.84 -3.20 12.55
C THR A 288 2.01 -3.17 11.25
N GLY A 289 0.97 -2.34 11.21
CA GLY A 289 0.03 -2.37 10.09
C GLY A 289 0.62 -2.06 8.72
N LEU A 290 1.72 -1.29 8.65
CA LEU A 290 2.42 -1.11 7.39
C LEU A 290 3.11 -2.40 6.89
N THR A 291 3.60 -3.27 7.79
CA THR A 291 4.12 -4.59 7.40
C THR A 291 3.04 -5.46 6.75
N TYR A 292 1.81 -5.43 7.28
CA TYR A 292 0.68 -6.13 6.67
C TYR A 292 0.27 -5.49 5.34
N ALA A 293 0.21 -4.16 5.28
CA ALA A 293 -0.09 -3.44 4.05
C ALA A 293 0.90 -3.82 2.94
N ASN A 294 2.20 -3.79 3.23
CA ASN A 294 3.26 -4.17 2.29
C ASN A 294 3.27 -5.66 1.93
N PHE A 295 2.65 -6.51 2.74
CA PHE A 295 2.39 -7.91 2.39
C PHE A 295 1.21 -8.03 1.40
N PHE A 296 0.11 -7.30 1.62
CA PHE A 296 -1.09 -7.39 0.77
C PHE A 296 -0.97 -6.64 -0.56
N VAL A 297 -0.29 -5.50 -0.60
CA VAL A 297 -0.10 -4.69 -1.83
C VAL A 297 0.38 -5.53 -3.03
N PRO A 298 1.48 -6.31 -2.96
CA PRO A 298 1.94 -7.12 -4.08
C PRO A 298 0.95 -8.24 -4.47
N ILE A 299 0.19 -8.78 -3.51
CA ILE A 299 -0.87 -9.77 -3.77
C ILE A 299 -1.98 -9.14 -4.62
N VAL A 300 -2.47 -7.98 -4.19
CA VAL A 300 -3.55 -7.24 -4.88
C VAL A 300 -3.11 -6.83 -6.28
N ILE A 301 -1.88 -6.30 -6.42
CA ILE A 301 -1.32 -5.94 -7.73
C ILE A 301 -1.29 -7.16 -8.66
N THR A 302 -0.80 -8.29 -8.18
CA THR A 302 -0.70 -9.51 -9.01
C THR A 302 -2.08 -10.04 -9.38
N PHE A 303 -3.01 -10.09 -8.42
CA PHE A 303 -4.37 -10.55 -8.62
C PHE A 303 -5.13 -9.68 -9.62
N GLU A 304 -5.15 -8.35 -9.42
CA GLU A 304 -5.84 -7.42 -10.30
C GLU A 304 -5.19 -7.38 -11.69
N THR A 305 -3.86 -7.48 -11.80
CA THR A 305 -3.19 -7.58 -13.11
C THR A 305 -3.69 -8.80 -13.88
N ASN A 306 -3.71 -9.99 -13.24
CA ASN A 306 -4.17 -11.22 -13.87
C ASN A 306 -5.66 -11.16 -14.24
N ARG A 307 -6.49 -10.58 -13.37
CA ARG A 307 -7.91 -10.38 -13.62
C ARG A 307 -8.15 -9.46 -14.81
N ILE A 308 -7.42 -8.35 -14.89
CA ILE A 308 -7.53 -7.41 -16.02
C ILE A 308 -7.11 -8.10 -17.33
N ILE A 309 -6.03 -8.89 -17.33
CA ILE A 309 -5.61 -9.65 -18.52
C ILE A 309 -6.74 -10.58 -18.99
N ARG A 310 -7.37 -11.32 -18.07
CA ARG A 310 -8.48 -12.22 -18.40
C ARG A 310 -9.67 -11.46 -18.98
N LEU A 311 -10.05 -10.33 -18.36
CA LEU A 311 -11.16 -9.49 -18.84
C LEU A 311 -10.87 -8.89 -20.22
N ARG A 312 -9.65 -8.41 -20.47
CA ARG A 312 -9.23 -7.92 -21.80
C ARG A 312 -9.31 -9.02 -22.84
N ARG A 313 -8.78 -10.22 -22.56
CA ARG A 313 -8.85 -11.37 -23.48
C ARG A 313 -10.29 -11.75 -23.81
N SER A 314 -11.15 -11.83 -22.80
CA SER A 314 -12.57 -12.13 -22.98
C SER A 314 -13.28 -11.07 -23.84
N LYS A 315 -13.04 -9.78 -23.59
CA LYS A 315 -13.64 -8.69 -24.39
C LYS A 315 -13.14 -8.67 -25.83
N ILE A 316 -11.84 -8.93 -26.06
CA ILE A 316 -11.28 -9.05 -27.42
C ILE A 316 -11.92 -10.24 -28.15
N GLN A 317 -12.09 -11.38 -27.48
CA GLN A 317 -12.76 -12.55 -28.06
C GLN A 317 -14.22 -12.27 -28.38
N SER A 318 -14.97 -11.56 -27.52
CA SER A 318 -16.36 -11.20 -27.79
C SER A 318 -16.49 -10.26 -28.99
N LEU A 319 -15.58 -9.28 -29.12
CA LEU A 319 -15.55 -8.36 -30.26
C LEU A 319 -15.19 -9.09 -31.57
N ARG A 320 -14.23 -10.02 -31.52
CA ARG A 320 -13.86 -10.84 -32.68
C ARG A 320 -15.02 -11.74 -33.13
N ARG A 321 -15.77 -12.33 -32.19
CA ARG A 321 -16.97 -13.11 -32.50
C ARG A 321 -18.07 -12.26 -33.14
N GLN A 322 -18.34 -11.07 -32.60
CA GLN A 322 -19.31 -10.14 -33.20
C GLN A 322 -18.91 -9.72 -34.62
N LYS A 323 -17.62 -9.45 -34.87
CA LYS A 323 -17.14 -9.14 -36.22
C LYS A 323 -17.35 -10.32 -37.18
N ASN A 324 -16.98 -11.53 -36.77
CA ASN A 324 -17.17 -12.72 -37.60
C ASN A 324 -18.64 -12.99 -37.91
N ASP A 325 -19.54 -12.74 -36.96
CA ASP A 325 -20.99 -12.89 -37.15
C ASP A 325 -21.54 -11.86 -38.14
N PHE A 326 -21.04 -10.62 -38.06
CA PHE A 326 -21.39 -9.54 -39.00
C PHE A 326 -20.85 -9.79 -40.41
N ASP A 327 -19.57 -10.20 -40.53
CA ASP A 327 -18.93 -10.57 -41.80
C ASP A 327 -19.66 -11.78 -42.42
N TYR A 328 -20.02 -12.80 -41.61
CA TYR A 328 -20.78 -13.95 -42.07
C TYR A 328 -22.17 -13.58 -42.59
N HIS A 329 -22.90 -12.70 -41.90
CA HIS A 329 -24.19 -12.21 -42.39
C HIS A 329 -24.07 -11.37 -43.67
N HIS A 330 -23.01 -10.58 -43.80
CA HIS A 330 -22.77 -9.79 -45.01
C HIS A 330 -22.40 -10.68 -46.21
N ASP A 331 -21.52 -11.67 -46.01
CA ASP A 331 -21.14 -12.64 -47.05
C ASP A 331 -22.33 -13.53 -47.44
N PHE A 332 -23.15 -13.95 -46.47
CA PHE A 332 -24.36 -14.72 -46.76
C PHE A 332 -25.40 -13.91 -47.56
N LYS A 333 -25.59 -12.64 -47.22
CA LYS A 333 -26.51 -11.75 -47.95
C LYS A 333 -26.05 -11.49 -49.38
N THR A 334 -24.75 -11.25 -49.58
CA THR A 334 -24.18 -11.05 -50.92
C THR A 334 -24.24 -12.33 -51.77
N LEU A 335 -24.04 -13.50 -51.17
CA LEU A 335 -24.27 -14.79 -51.84
C LEU A 335 -25.73 -14.97 -52.26
N LEU A 336 -26.69 -14.66 -51.38
CA LEU A 336 -28.12 -14.71 -51.70
C LEU A 336 -28.50 -13.75 -52.84
N GLU A 337 -28.01 -12.50 -52.80
CA GLU A 337 -28.27 -11.51 -53.86
C GLU A 337 -27.65 -11.94 -55.20
N SER A 338 -26.46 -12.57 -55.18
CA SER A 338 -25.82 -13.11 -56.37
C SER A 338 -26.60 -14.29 -56.98
N SER A 339 -27.10 -15.20 -56.15
CA SER A 339 -27.94 -16.32 -56.57
C SER A 339 -29.29 -15.83 -57.12
N TYR A 340 -29.92 -14.85 -56.46
CA TYR A 340 -31.19 -14.27 -56.92
C TYR A 340 -31.06 -13.61 -58.30
N LYS A 341 -30.01 -12.81 -58.53
CA LYS A 341 -29.73 -12.21 -59.85
C LYS A 341 -29.46 -13.25 -60.95
N LYS A 342 -28.94 -14.42 -60.58
CA LYS A 342 -28.66 -15.51 -61.53
C LYS A 342 -29.93 -16.24 -61.97
N ILE A 343 -30.93 -16.31 -61.09
CA ILE A 343 -32.22 -16.97 -61.34
C ILE A 343 -33.22 -16.01 -62.01
N HIS A 344 -33.16 -14.72 -61.69
CA HIS A 344 -33.98 -13.67 -62.30
C HIS A 344 -33.11 -12.62 -63.00
N PRO A 345 -32.54 -12.95 -64.18
CA PRO A 345 -31.88 -11.94 -65.00
C PRO A 345 -32.91 -10.90 -65.42
N LYS A 346 -32.61 -9.62 -65.17
CA LYS A 346 -33.45 -8.52 -65.65
C LYS A 346 -33.49 -8.58 -67.18
N THR A 347 -34.63 -8.96 -67.74
CA THR A 347 -34.94 -8.76 -69.15
C THR A 347 -35.04 -7.25 -69.39
N SER A 348 -34.05 -6.71 -70.09
CA SER A 348 -34.02 -5.32 -70.58
C SER A 348 -35.00 -5.11 -71.71
#